data_AF-A0A1H0V608-F1
#
_entry.id   AF-A0A1H0V608-F1
#
_cell.length_a   1.000
_cell.length_b   1.000
_cell.length_c   1.000
_cell.angle_alpha   90.00
_cell.angle_beta   90.00
_cell.angle_gamma   90.00
#
_symmetry.space_group_name_H-M   'P 1'
#
loop_
_entity.id
_entity.type
_entity.pdbx_description
1 polymer ?
#
loop_
_entity_poly.entity_id
_entity_poly.type
_entity_poly.pdbx_seq_one_letter_code
_entity_poly.pdbx_strand_id
1 'polypeptide(L)'
;MSGSSRLLDTQGGNGGIAPEFMVSPEMLDAVSPSGDRGGMVLGSGLQGEPLTISALRPAPTRIVLVGGLYLARQVALRAMAVGAWVVVATGRPGAWQVLQKAAGNGPDGRPAPLVQIRRLSPVELPRPSEDGPLLVVHDGGPTPQELFPPRSPWQTTVYVLPYMHPQAGATANAADLVLLQRLPVGQAQLAARIWRLPPPMVQQLTTLADDQVVALGRNLWRPLRLVTTAKEQQILGPVRRGD
;
A
#
# COMPACT_ATOMS: atom_id res chain seq x y z
N MET A 1 -23.39 -22.60 -36.18
CA MET A 1 -23.03 -23.81 -35.42
C MET A 1 -22.94 -23.41 -33.95
N SER A 2 -23.89 -23.86 -33.14
CA SER A 2 -24.09 -23.42 -31.76
C SER A 2 -23.14 -24.20 -30.84
N GLY A 3 -22.08 -23.56 -30.36
CA GLY A 3 -21.13 -24.15 -29.42
C GLY A 3 -21.63 -24.00 -27.99
N SER A 4 -22.17 -25.07 -27.42
CA SER A 4 -22.55 -25.15 -26.01
C SER A 4 -21.33 -25.00 -25.11
N SER A 5 -21.15 -23.82 -24.50
CA SER A 5 -20.21 -23.63 -23.38
C SER A 5 -20.73 -24.42 -22.18
N ARG A 6 -20.13 -25.57 -21.89
CA ARG A 6 -20.37 -26.29 -20.64
C ARG A 6 -19.54 -25.62 -19.55
N LEU A 7 -20.22 -24.91 -18.65
CA LEU A 7 -19.68 -24.54 -17.34
C LEU A 7 -19.33 -25.83 -16.59
N LEU A 8 -18.05 -26.08 -16.38
CA LEU A 8 -17.57 -27.09 -15.45
C LEU A 8 -17.51 -26.44 -14.06
N ASP A 9 -18.64 -26.49 -13.38
CA ASP A 9 -18.76 -26.05 -11.98
C ASP A 9 -18.22 -27.19 -11.10
N THR A 10 -16.92 -27.16 -10.79
CA THR A 10 -16.34 -28.07 -9.81
C THR A 10 -16.75 -27.60 -8.41
N GLN A 11 -17.84 -28.15 -7.89
CA GLN A 11 -18.11 -28.15 -6.45
C GLN A 11 -17.10 -29.05 -5.73
N GLY A 12 -15.88 -28.54 -5.58
CA GLY A 12 -14.85 -29.08 -4.71
C GLY A 12 -14.81 -28.27 -3.42
N GLY A 13 -15.44 -28.78 -2.37
CA GLY A 13 -15.43 -28.14 -1.07
C GLY A 13 -14.02 -28.06 -0.47
N ASN A 14 -13.56 -26.85 -0.21
CA ASN A 14 -12.78 -26.51 0.97
C ASN A 14 -12.89 -24.99 1.19
N GLY A 15 -12.97 -24.54 2.44
CA GLY A 15 -13.37 -23.16 2.80
C GLY A 15 -12.39 -22.07 2.36
N GLY A 16 -12.37 -21.76 1.07
CA GLY A 16 -11.65 -20.66 0.44
C GLY A 16 -12.58 -19.49 0.14
N ILE A 17 -12.03 -18.27 0.23
CA ILE A 17 -12.75 -16.99 0.27
C ILE A 17 -13.40 -16.60 -1.10
N ALA A 18 -13.29 -17.42 -2.15
CA ALA A 18 -13.92 -17.17 -3.44
C ALA A 18 -14.16 -18.47 -4.26
N PRO A 19 -15.19 -18.53 -5.11
CA PRO A 19 -15.36 -19.60 -6.09
C PRO A 19 -14.20 -19.66 -7.08
N GLU A 20 -13.75 -20.87 -7.41
CA GLU A 20 -12.75 -21.12 -8.44
C GLU A 20 -13.43 -21.33 -9.80
N PHE A 21 -12.98 -20.61 -10.83
CA PHE A 21 -13.46 -20.77 -12.19
C PHE A 21 -12.28 -21.04 -13.13
N MET A 22 -12.40 -22.04 -13.99
CA MET A 22 -11.48 -22.25 -15.11
C MET A 22 -12.00 -21.54 -16.36
N VAL A 23 -11.20 -20.66 -16.94
CA VAL A 23 -11.51 -19.94 -18.18
C VAL A 23 -10.31 -19.99 -19.13
N SER A 24 -10.55 -19.86 -20.44
CA SER A 24 -9.45 -19.69 -21.40
C SER A 24 -8.83 -18.29 -21.25
N PRO A 25 -7.54 -18.09 -21.57
CA PRO A 25 -6.89 -16.78 -21.52
C PRO A 25 -7.66 -15.70 -22.30
N GLU A 26 -8.20 -16.05 -23.46
CA GLU A 26 -8.98 -15.12 -24.30
C GLU A 26 -10.30 -14.72 -23.63
N MET A 27 -10.93 -15.63 -22.87
CA MET A 27 -12.11 -15.32 -22.08
C MET A 27 -11.78 -14.55 -20.81
N LEU A 28 -10.59 -14.73 -20.24
CA LEU A 28 -10.12 -13.94 -19.11
C LEU A 28 -9.92 -12.47 -19.52
N ASP A 29 -9.37 -12.22 -20.71
CA ASP A 29 -9.20 -10.86 -21.25
C ASP A 29 -10.54 -10.16 -21.51
N ALA A 30 -11.60 -10.92 -21.80
CA ALA A 30 -12.95 -10.38 -21.97
C ALA A 30 -13.64 -10.02 -20.64
N VAL A 31 -13.10 -10.48 -19.51
CA VAL A 31 -13.59 -10.15 -18.17
C VAL A 31 -12.76 -8.97 -17.64
N SER A 32 -13.28 -7.76 -17.81
CA SER A 32 -12.79 -6.59 -17.07
C SER A 32 -13.60 -6.45 -15.77
N PRO A 33 -13.12 -6.95 -14.62
CA PRO A 33 -13.79 -6.66 -13.36
C PRO A 33 -13.79 -5.14 -13.17
N SER A 34 -14.90 -4.56 -12.75
CA SER A 34 -14.98 -3.12 -12.49
C SER A 34 -13.88 -2.71 -11.51
N GLY A 35 -12.89 -1.93 -11.96
CA GLY A 35 -11.76 -1.48 -11.15
C GLY A 35 -12.15 -0.64 -9.93
N ASP A 36 -13.40 -0.16 -9.90
CA ASP A 36 -13.98 0.63 -8.82
C ASP A 36 -14.16 -0.15 -7.49
N ARG A 37 -14.06 -1.49 -7.53
CA ARG A 37 -14.17 -2.38 -6.35
C ARG A 37 -12.93 -3.21 -6.06
N GLY A 38 -11.84 -3.00 -6.81
CA GLY A 38 -10.54 -3.61 -6.54
C GLY A 38 -9.87 -2.94 -5.35
N GLY A 39 -9.78 -3.66 -4.22
CA GLY A 39 -9.11 -3.17 -3.03
C GLY A 39 -7.77 -3.87 -2.82
N MET A 40 -6.73 -3.11 -2.49
CA MET A 40 -5.48 -3.69 -1.99
C MET A 40 -5.69 -4.09 -0.53
N VAL A 41 -5.50 -5.37 -0.19
CA VAL A 41 -5.57 -5.82 1.21
C VAL A 41 -4.47 -5.15 2.01
N LEU A 42 -4.81 -4.47 3.10
CA LEU A 42 -3.87 -3.85 4.00
C LEU A 42 -3.52 -4.75 5.19
N GLY A 43 -4.48 -5.55 5.66
CA GLY A 43 -4.32 -6.41 6.83
C GLY A 43 -5.65 -7.02 7.23
N SER A 44 -5.83 -7.26 8.53
CA SER A 44 -7.10 -7.71 9.10
C SER A 44 -7.60 -6.80 10.21
N GLY A 45 -8.90 -6.80 10.43
CA GLY A 45 -9.50 -6.19 11.61
C GLY A 45 -9.32 -7.04 12.86
N LEU A 46 -9.99 -6.65 13.93
CA LEU A 46 -9.82 -7.30 15.23
C LEU A 46 -10.45 -8.69 15.28
N GLN A 47 -11.40 -8.97 14.40
CA GLN A 47 -12.08 -10.25 14.26
C GLN A 47 -11.43 -11.14 13.18
N GLY A 48 -10.34 -10.68 12.56
CA GLY A 48 -9.63 -11.41 11.51
C GLY A 48 -10.19 -11.19 10.11
N GLU A 49 -11.22 -10.35 9.96
CA GLU A 49 -11.79 -9.99 8.66
C GLU A 49 -10.76 -9.20 7.83
N PRO A 50 -10.63 -9.46 6.51
CA PRO A 50 -9.69 -8.72 5.68
C PRO A 50 -10.11 -7.26 5.53
N LEU A 51 -9.15 -6.35 5.71
CA LEU A 51 -9.34 -4.92 5.49
C LEU A 51 -8.62 -4.51 4.22
N THR A 52 -9.37 -3.93 3.28
CA THR A 52 -8.87 -3.47 1.98
C THR A 52 -8.93 -1.95 1.88
N ILE A 53 -8.09 -1.38 1.02
CA ILE A 53 -8.11 0.03 0.66
C ILE A 53 -8.16 0.20 -0.85
N SER A 54 -8.94 1.17 -1.34
CA SER A 54 -8.96 1.58 -2.75
C SER A 54 -7.76 2.49 -3.05
N ALA A 55 -6.55 1.96 -2.86
CA ALA A 55 -5.30 2.69 -3.06
C ALA A 55 -4.96 2.91 -4.54
N LEU A 56 -5.61 2.23 -5.47
CA LEU A 56 -5.36 2.36 -6.91
C LEU A 56 -6.75 2.53 -7.54
N ARG A 57 -7.13 3.77 -7.84
CA ARG A 57 -8.53 4.15 -8.17
C ARG A 57 -8.55 5.26 -9.23
N PRO A 58 -9.69 5.53 -9.91
CA PRO A 58 -9.83 6.62 -10.88
C PRO A 58 -9.86 8.02 -10.23
N ALA A 59 -9.08 8.24 -9.17
CA ALA A 59 -8.89 9.51 -8.51
C ALA A 59 -7.45 9.64 -7.97
N PRO A 60 -6.86 10.85 -7.99
CA PRO A 60 -5.60 11.14 -7.31
C PRO A 60 -5.67 10.72 -5.84
N THR A 61 -4.67 10.00 -5.34
CA THR A 61 -4.70 9.50 -3.96
C THR A 61 -3.40 9.79 -3.23
N ARG A 62 -3.50 10.30 -1.99
CA ARG A 62 -2.37 10.55 -1.11
C ARG A 62 -2.49 9.70 0.15
N ILE A 63 -1.46 8.91 0.42
CA ILE A 63 -1.32 8.10 1.63
C ILE A 63 -0.11 8.60 2.42
N VAL A 64 -0.22 8.66 3.73
CA VAL A 64 0.90 8.93 4.62
C VAL A 64 1.10 7.74 5.55
N LEU A 65 2.33 7.24 5.62
CA LEU A 65 2.72 6.19 6.55
C LEU A 65 3.61 6.80 7.63
N VAL A 66 3.21 6.68 8.89
CA VAL A 66 4.01 7.15 10.03
C VAL A 66 4.46 5.95 10.83
N GLY A 67 5.76 5.68 10.80
CA GLY A 67 6.33 4.51 11.45
C GLY A 67 7.55 3.96 10.72
N GLY A 68 7.63 2.65 10.65
CA GLY A 68 8.75 1.90 10.10
C GLY A 68 8.67 1.68 8.60
N LEU A 69 9.82 1.37 8.03
CA LEU A 69 9.97 1.07 6.61
C LEU A 69 9.29 -0.25 6.21
N TYR A 70 9.13 -1.18 7.15
CA TYR A 70 8.41 -2.42 6.95
C TYR A 70 7.01 -2.21 6.36
N LEU A 71 6.20 -1.35 6.99
CA LEU A 71 4.84 -1.03 6.55
C LEU A 71 4.84 -0.48 5.12
N ALA A 72 5.78 0.42 4.82
CA ALA A 72 5.88 1.03 3.51
C ALA A 72 6.27 0.04 2.42
N ARG A 73 7.20 -0.88 2.72
CA ARG A 73 7.55 -1.96 1.80
C ARG A 73 6.41 -2.94 1.61
N GLN A 74 5.64 -3.26 2.65
CA GLN A 74 4.48 -4.14 2.52
C GLN A 74 3.39 -3.51 1.64
N VAL A 75 3.08 -2.23 1.85
CA VAL A 75 2.15 -1.47 0.99
C VAL A 75 2.63 -1.48 -0.47
N ALA A 76 3.91 -1.22 -0.71
CA ALA A 76 4.47 -1.21 -2.06
C ALA A 76 4.50 -2.60 -2.71
N LEU A 77 4.86 -3.65 -1.95
CA LEU A 77 4.84 -5.05 -2.38
C LEU A 77 3.42 -5.48 -2.79
N ARG A 78 2.41 -5.08 -2.02
CA ARG A 78 1.01 -5.40 -2.31
C ARG A 78 0.46 -4.62 -3.49
N ALA A 79 0.81 -3.34 -3.62
CA ALA A 79 0.45 -2.56 -4.79
C ALA A 79 1.03 -3.20 -6.06
N MET A 80 2.30 -3.61 -6.01
CA MET A 80 2.96 -4.35 -7.09
C MET A 80 2.24 -5.67 -7.39
N ALA A 81 1.85 -6.43 -6.35
CA ALA A 81 1.15 -7.70 -6.50
C ALA A 81 -0.24 -7.59 -7.15
N VAL A 82 -0.87 -6.40 -7.10
CA VAL A 82 -2.14 -6.10 -7.80
C VAL A 82 -1.93 -5.34 -9.10
N GLY A 83 -0.71 -5.33 -9.65
CA GLY A 83 -0.40 -4.79 -10.98
C GLY A 83 0.11 -3.34 -11.02
N ALA A 84 0.35 -2.70 -9.88
CA ALA A 84 0.85 -1.33 -9.88
C ALA A 84 2.33 -1.24 -10.29
N TRP A 85 2.63 -0.23 -11.09
CA TRP A 85 3.98 0.28 -11.26
C TRP A 85 4.39 0.98 -9.97
N VAL A 86 5.58 0.69 -9.44
CA VAL A 86 6.08 1.26 -8.20
C VAL A 86 7.34 2.08 -8.46
N VAL A 87 7.25 3.38 -8.27
CA VAL A 87 8.40 4.29 -8.29
C VAL A 87 8.74 4.67 -6.86
N VAL A 88 9.94 4.34 -6.39
CA VAL A 88 10.42 4.69 -5.05
C VAL A 88 11.47 5.80 -5.18
N ALA A 89 11.13 7.00 -4.73
CA ALA A 89 12.09 8.08 -4.53
C ALA A 89 12.59 8.05 -3.08
N THR A 90 13.88 7.75 -2.90
CA THR A 90 14.45 7.49 -1.56
C THR A 90 15.88 7.99 -1.43
N GLY A 91 16.23 8.40 -0.20
CA GLY A 91 17.62 8.66 0.20
C GLY A 91 18.41 7.39 0.57
N ARG A 92 17.74 6.23 0.67
CA ARG A 92 18.30 4.94 1.13
C ARG A 92 17.95 3.80 0.17
N PRO A 93 18.47 3.83 -1.07
CA PRO A 93 18.07 2.87 -2.12
C PRO A 93 18.32 1.40 -1.74
N GLY A 94 19.38 1.11 -1.00
CA GLY A 94 19.68 -0.25 -0.51
C GLY A 94 18.54 -0.85 0.31
N ALA A 95 17.82 -0.02 1.06
CA ALA A 95 16.69 -0.45 1.86
C ALA A 95 15.48 -0.87 1.00
N TRP A 96 15.39 -0.47 -0.26
CA TRP A 96 14.26 -0.77 -1.13
C TRP A 96 14.55 -1.87 -2.16
N GLN A 97 15.81 -2.32 -2.29
CA GLN A 97 16.22 -3.36 -3.25
C GLN A 97 15.43 -4.66 -3.13
N VAL A 98 14.89 -4.94 -1.94
CA VAL A 98 14.02 -6.09 -1.70
C VAL A 98 12.80 -6.12 -2.63
N LEU A 99 12.21 -4.97 -2.97
CA LEU A 99 11.08 -4.90 -3.89
C LEU A 99 11.49 -5.22 -5.32
N GLN A 100 12.64 -4.70 -5.76
CA GLN A 100 13.15 -4.99 -7.10
C GLN A 100 13.47 -6.48 -7.27
N LYS A 101 14.01 -7.12 -6.22
CA LYS A 101 14.21 -8.58 -6.20
C LYS A 101 12.89 -9.34 -6.24
N ALA A 102 11.89 -8.88 -5.49
CA ALA A 102 10.56 -9.49 -5.47
C ALA A 102 9.80 -9.36 -6.80
N ALA A 103 10.05 -8.28 -7.57
CA ALA A 103 9.48 -8.09 -8.90
C ALA A 103 10.00 -9.13 -9.92
N GLY A 104 11.13 -9.77 -9.63
CA GLY A 104 11.76 -10.75 -10.51
C GLY A 104 12.37 -10.12 -11.77
N ASN A 105 12.59 -10.97 -12.77
CA ASN A 105 13.16 -10.58 -14.06
C ASN A 105 12.11 -10.68 -15.16
N GLY A 106 12.21 -9.81 -16.16
CA GLY A 106 11.45 -9.89 -17.40
C GLY A 106 11.94 -11.02 -18.32
N PRO A 107 11.25 -11.22 -19.45
CA PRO A 107 11.58 -12.27 -20.42
C PRO A 107 13.00 -12.17 -21.00
N ASP A 108 13.58 -10.98 -21.01
CA ASP A 108 14.94 -10.67 -21.45
C ASP A 108 16.00 -10.94 -20.36
N GLY A 109 15.59 -11.46 -19.21
CA GLY A 109 16.46 -11.74 -18.06
C GLY A 109 16.87 -10.49 -17.26
N ARG A 110 16.38 -9.29 -17.63
CA ARG A 110 16.66 -8.04 -16.91
C ARG A 110 15.63 -7.85 -15.78
N PRO A 111 15.93 -7.05 -14.73
CA PRO A 111 14.96 -6.76 -13.68
C PRO A 111 13.65 -6.22 -14.27
N ALA A 112 12.52 -6.75 -13.80
CA ALA A 112 11.21 -6.33 -14.28
C ALA A 112 11.04 -4.80 -14.09
N PRO A 113 10.54 -4.06 -15.10
CA PRO A 113 10.46 -2.59 -15.05
C PRO A 113 9.40 -2.07 -14.08
N LEU A 114 8.64 -2.98 -13.45
CA LEU A 114 7.53 -2.70 -12.53
C LEU A 114 7.98 -1.93 -11.29
N VAL A 115 9.24 -2.10 -10.85
CA VAL A 115 9.79 -1.38 -9.69
C VAL A 115 10.99 -0.52 -10.10
N GLN A 116 10.89 0.77 -9.82
CA GLN A 116 11.92 1.76 -10.12
C GLN A 116 12.38 2.46 -8.84
N ILE A 117 13.60 2.17 -8.39
CA ILE A 117 14.22 2.89 -7.27
C ILE A 117 15.00 4.08 -7.83
N ARG A 118 14.78 5.27 -7.28
CA ARG A 118 15.33 6.54 -7.71
C ARG A 118 15.82 7.34 -6.51
N ARG A 119 16.78 8.24 -6.77
CA ARG A 119 17.17 9.27 -5.79
C ARG A 119 16.03 10.28 -5.63
N LEU A 120 16.08 11.06 -4.54
CA LEU A 120 15.15 12.17 -4.28
C LEU A 120 15.43 13.33 -5.23
N SER A 121 14.93 13.21 -6.46
CA SER A 121 15.03 14.23 -7.49
C SER A 121 13.77 14.20 -8.36
N PRO A 122 13.34 15.34 -8.92
CA PRO A 122 12.29 15.34 -9.93
C PRO A 122 12.67 14.43 -11.10
N VAL A 123 11.78 13.52 -11.45
CA VAL A 123 11.91 12.64 -12.62
C VAL A 123 10.55 12.50 -13.30
N GLU A 124 10.58 12.17 -14.59
CA GLU A 124 9.38 11.80 -15.31
C GLU A 124 8.83 10.48 -14.75
N LEU A 125 7.53 10.45 -14.50
CA LEU A 125 6.83 9.30 -13.97
C LEU A 125 6.14 8.55 -15.12
N PRO A 126 6.00 7.22 -15.04
CA PRO A 126 5.15 6.47 -15.95
C PRO A 126 3.72 7.06 -15.99
N ARG A 127 3.07 7.01 -17.15
CA ARG A 127 1.68 7.48 -17.27
C ARG A 127 0.75 6.49 -16.55
N PRO A 128 0.01 6.90 -15.52
CA PRO A 128 -0.92 6.02 -14.82
C PRO A 128 -2.18 5.76 -15.66
N SER A 129 -2.72 4.55 -15.53
CA SER A 129 -3.96 4.09 -16.18
C SER A 129 -4.63 3.02 -15.32
N GLU A 130 -5.82 2.57 -15.71
CA GLU A 130 -6.52 1.47 -15.03
C GLU A 130 -5.72 0.16 -15.09
N ASP A 131 -5.19 -0.17 -16.27
CA ASP A 131 -4.38 -1.39 -16.49
C ASP A 131 -2.93 -1.27 -15.98
N GLY A 132 -2.52 -0.05 -15.62
CA GLY A 132 -1.18 0.26 -15.13
C GLY A 132 -1.23 1.38 -14.11
N PRO A 133 -1.80 1.13 -12.91
CA PRO A 133 -1.86 2.16 -11.89
C PRO A 133 -0.47 2.42 -11.33
N LEU A 134 -0.23 3.65 -10.89
CA LEU A 134 1.09 4.09 -10.43
C LEU A 134 1.08 4.34 -8.92
N LEU A 135 1.96 3.63 -8.20
CA LEU A 135 2.33 3.95 -6.82
C LEU A 135 3.68 4.68 -6.81
N VAL A 136 3.70 5.92 -6.32
CA VAL A 136 4.92 6.68 -6.07
C VAL A 136 5.19 6.71 -4.57
N VAL A 137 6.28 6.10 -4.12
CA VAL A 137 6.71 6.14 -2.73
C VAL A 137 7.76 7.24 -2.55
N HIS A 138 7.51 8.16 -1.64
CA HIS A 138 8.43 9.22 -1.25
C HIS A 138 9.00 8.94 0.15
N ASP A 139 10.21 8.39 0.19
CA ASP A 139 10.98 8.05 1.39
C ASP A 139 12.15 9.03 1.56
N GLY A 140 11.80 10.28 1.88
CA GLY A 140 12.71 11.43 1.95
C GLY A 140 13.05 11.92 3.35
N GLY A 141 12.58 11.23 4.39
CA GLY A 141 12.72 11.65 5.78
C GLY A 141 11.42 12.23 6.38
N PRO A 142 11.52 12.92 7.53
CA PRO A 142 10.36 13.33 8.33
C PRO A 142 9.56 14.50 7.74
N THR A 143 10.13 15.21 6.76
CA THR A 143 9.52 16.39 6.13
C THR A 143 9.23 16.09 4.65
N PRO A 144 7.96 15.83 4.29
CA PRO A 144 7.55 15.63 2.91
C PRO A 144 7.99 16.77 1.99
N GLN A 145 8.46 16.42 0.80
CA GLN A 145 8.72 17.37 -0.29
C GLN A 145 7.81 16.99 -1.47
N GLU A 146 7.23 17.98 -2.15
CA GLU A 146 6.51 17.74 -3.40
C GLU A 146 7.50 17.76 -4.57
N LEU A 147 8.14 16.61 -4.81
CA LEU A 147 9.13 16.43 -5.89
C LEU A 147 8.51 16.16 -7.25
N PHE A 148 7.23 15.77 -7.28
CA PHE A 148 6.55 15.29 -8.48
C PHE A 148 5.39 16.20 -8.86
N PRO A 149 4.98 16.19 -10.14
CA PRO A 149 3.77 16.90 -10.58
C PRO A 149 2.53 16.48 -9.78
N PRO A 150 1.46 17.29 -9.82
CA PRO A 150 0.18 16.92 -9.24
C PRO A 150 -0.28 15.54 -9.71
N ARG A 151 -0.80 14.74 -8.77
CA ARG A 151 -1.30 13.40 -9.04
C ARG A 151 -2.47 13.43 -10.02
N SER A 152 -2.53 12.44 -10.89
CA SER A 152 -3.65 12.19 -11.81
C SER A 152 -4.48 10.96 -11.35
N PRO A 153 -5.64 10.66 -11.95
CA PRO A 153 -6.35 9.40 -11.71
C PRO A 153 -5.42 8.20 -11.86
N TRP A 154 -5.65 7.15 -11.06
CA TRP A 154 -4.81 5.94 -10.99
C TRP A 154 -3.38 6.17 -10.48
N GLN A 155 -3.11 7.34 -9.89
CA GLN A 155 -1.84 7.66 -9.25
C GLN A 155 -1.99 7.84 -7.74
N THR A 156 -1.16 7.11 -7.01
CA THR A 156 -1.10 7.15 -5.54
C THR A 156 0.28 7.54 -5.08
N THR A 157 0.37 8.62 -4.30
CA THR A 157 1.63 8.99 -3.64
C THR A 157 1.59 8.56 -2.19
N VAL A 158 2.58 7.77 -1.78
CA VAL A 158 2.81 7.35 -0.40
C VAL A 158 3.97 8.13 0.17
N TYR A 159 3.74 8.95 1.21
CA TYR A 159 4.82 9.57 1.96
C TYR A 159 5.20 8.70 3.15
N VAL A 160 6.47 8.31 3.24
CA VAL A 160 7.00 7.47 4.32
C VAL A 160 7.69 8.36 5.33
N LEU A 161 7.10 8.48 6.51
CA LEU A 161 7.60 9.30 7.61
C LEU A 161 8.16 8.38 8.72
N PRO A 162 9.46 8.48 9.06
CA PRO A 162 10.04 7.69 10.14
C PRO A 162 9.42 8.03 11.52
N TYR A 163 8.87 9.23 11.62
CA TYR A 163 8.18 9.75 12.79
C TYR A 163 7.29 10.93 12.43
N MET A 164 6.35 11.26 13.31
CA MET A 164 5.53 12.46 13.12
C MET A 164 6.34 13.72 13.38
N HIS A 165 6.39 14.62 12.40
CA HIS A 165 7.11 15.89 12.48
C HIS A 165 6.15 17.08 12.28
N PRO A 166 6.32 18.23 12.97
CA PRO A 166 5.38 19.35 12.90
C PRO A 166 5.15 19.86 11.47
N GLN A 167 6.21 19.93 10.65
CA GLN A 167 6.13 20.39 9.27
C GLN A 167 5.45 19.38 8.32
N ALA A 168 5.26 18.12 8.73
CA ALA A 168 4.52 17.12 7.95
C ALA A 168 3.00 17.27 8.11
N GLY A 169 2.53 18.10 9.05
CA GLY A 169 1.11 18.21 9.39
C GLY A 169 0.20 18.60 8.23
N ALA A 170 0.65 19.49 7.34
CA ALA A 170 -0.13 19.89 6.16
C ALA A 170 -0.35 18.71 5.20
N THR A 171 0.73 18.00 4.84
CA THR A 171 0.66 16.80 3.98
C THR A 171 -0.17 15.69 4.61
N ALA A 172 -0.02 15.49 5.92
CA ALA A 172 -0.71 14.44 6.66
C ALA A 172 -2.21 14.74 6.88
N ASN A 173 -2.59 16.01 7.04
CA ASN A 173 -4.00 16.43 7.06
C ASN A 173 -4.65 16.36 5.67
N ALA A 174 -3.89 16.60 4.62
CA ALA A 174 -4.37 16.54 3.23
C ALA A 174 -4.26 15.13 2.60
N ALA A 175 -4.02 14.10 3.41
CA ALA A 175 -3.97 12.71 2.96
C ALA A 175 -5.39 12.10 2.93
N ASP A 176 -5.65 11.24 1.95
CA ASP A 176 -6.86 10.42 1.91
C ASP A 176 -6.84 9.35 3.01
N LEU A 177 -5.64 8.87 3.36
CA LEU A 177 -5.40 7.84 4.36
C LEU A 177 -4.06 8.09 5.06
N VAL A 178 -4.06 7.97 6.38
CA VAL A 178 -2.87 7.95 7.21
C VAL A 178 -2.79 6.60 7.91
N LEU A 179 -1.67 5.90 7.80
CA LEU A 179 -1.40 4.66 8.52
C LEU A 179 -0.38 4.92 9.61
N LEU A 180 -0.79 4.72 10.86
CA LEU A 180 -0.02 5.03 12.05
C LEU A 180 0.40 3.72 12.74
N GLN A 181 1.69 3.43 12.79
CA GLN A 181 2.23 2.45 13.73
C GLN A 181 2.40 3.09 15.12
N ARG A 182 2.87 2.31 16.10
CA ARG A 182 3.20 2.80 17.43
C ARG A 182 4.01 4.10 17.38
N LEU A 183 3.59 5.09 18.16
CA LEU A 183 4.26 6.39 18.28
C LEU A 183 4.80 6.60 19.70
N PRO A 184 6.02 7.17 19.86
CA PRO A 184 6.47 7.71 21.13
C PRO A 184 5.48 8.77 21.65
N VAL A 185 5.38 8.92 22.97
CA VAL A 185 4.41 9.83 23.63
C VAL A 185 4.44 11.25 23.03
N GLY A 186 5.62 11.82 22.82
CA GLY A 186 5.75 13.16 22.22
C GLY A 186 5.20 13.26 20.79
N GLN A 187 5.34 12.20 19.98
CA GLN A 187 4.80 12.14 18.63
C GLN A 187 3.28 11.88 18.63
N ALA A 188 2.78 11.07 19.57
CA ALA A 188 1.36 10.87 19.76
C ALA A 188 0.65 12.17 20.21
N GLN A 189 1.30 12.98 21.05
CA GLN A 189 0.83 14.32 21.43
C GLN A 189 0.80 15.28 20.24
N LEU A 190 1.81 15.22 19.35
CA LEU A 190 1.80 16.00 18.11
C LEU A 190 0.68 15.57 17.17
N ALA A 191 0.49 14.25 16.99
CA ALA A 191 -0.64 13.68 16.24
C ALA A 191 -1.99 14.16 16.80
N ALA A 192 -2.12 14.20 18.13
CA ALA A 192 -3.32 14.70 18.81
C ALA A 192 -3.64 16.15 18.44
N ARG A 193 -2.62 17.02 18.33
CA ARG A 193 -2.81 18.43 17.95
C ARG A 193 -3.21 18.59 16.48
N ILE A 194 -2.59 17.80 15.61
CA ILE A 194 -2.80 17.87 14.16
C ILE A 194 -4.21 17.39 13.79
N TRP A 195 -4.64 16.25 14.34
CA TRP A 195 -5.91 15.60 14.01
C TRP A 195 -6.99 15.74 15.09
N ARG A 196 -6.74 16.55 16.13
CA ARG A 196 -7.65 16.77 17.27
C ARG A 196 -8.09 15.46 17.94
N LEU A 197 -7.13 14.55 18.16
CA LEU A 197 -7.43 13.23 18.72
C LEU A 197 -7.77 13.32 20.22
N PRO A 198 -8.83 12.63 20.69
CA PRO A 198 -9.15 12.53 22.10
C PRO A 198 -8.14 11.65 22.85
N PRO A 199 -8.02 11.79 24.19
CA PRO A 199 -7.01 11.07 24.99
C PRO A 199 -6.97 9.54 24.79
N PRO A 200 -8.09 8.80 24.66
CA PRO A 200 -8.05 7.36 24.43
C PRO A 200 -7.35 6.96 23.12
N MET A 201 -7.53 7.76 22.06
CA MET A 201 -6.88 7.52 20.76
C MET A 201 -5.38 7.81 20.83
N VAL A 202 -4.98 8.84 21.58
CA VAL A 202 -3.56 9.13 21.84
C VAL A 202 -2.91 7.99 22.63
N GLN A 203 -3.57 7.50 23.68
CA GLN A 203 -3.09 6.36 24.46
C GLN A 203 -2.92 5.12 23.58
N GLN A 204 -3.92 4.82 22.75
CA GLN A 204 -3.87 3.68 21.82
C GLN A 204 -2.62 3.73 20.92
N LEU A 205 -2.30 4.89 20.33
CA LEU A 205 -1.12 5.04 19.47
C LEU A 205 0.20 4.75 20.19
N THR A 206 0.26 4.95 21.51
CA THR A 206 1.48 4.68 22.31
C THR A 206 1.64 3.21 22.67
N THR A 207 0.55 2.44 22.66
CA THR A 207 0.52 1.04 23.12
C THR A 207 0.41 0.02 21.98
N LEU A 208 0.36 0.46 20.72
CA LEU A 208 0.29 -0.46 19.57
C LEU A 208 1.46 -1.45 19.58
N ALA A 209 1.17 -2.72 19.29
CA ALA A 209 2.20 -3.70 18.98
C ALA A 209 2.82 -3.42 17.60
N ASP A 210 3.93 -4.08 17.27
CA ASP A 210 4.65 -3.84 16.01
C ASP A 210 3.85 -4.25 14.76
N ASP A 211 2.95 -5.22 14.91
CA ASP A 211 1.99 -5.67 13.89
C ASP A 211 0.70 -4.85 13.89
N GLN A 212 0.52 -3.90 14.81
CA GLN A 212 -0.69 -3.09 14.86
C GLN A 212 -0.50 -1.74 14.20
N VAL A 213 -1.52 -1.36 13.43
CA VAL A 213 -1.60 -0.09 12.71
C VAL A 213 -2.97 0.52 12.96
N VAL A 214 -3.05 1.84 13.01
CA VAL A 214 -4.31 2.56 12.93
C VAL A 214 -4.41 3.21 11.56
N ALA A 215 -5.49 2.94 10.85
CA ALA A 215 -5.91 3.68 9.68
C ALA A 215 -6.75 4.90 10.10
N LEU A 216 -6.28 6.08 9.75
CA LEU A 216 -6.94 7.36 9.96
C LEU A 216 -7.34 7.97 8.62
N GLY A 217 -8.56 8.48 8.53
CA GLY A 217 -9.08 9.22 7.37
C GLY A 217 -10.09 10.28 7.83
N ARG A 218 -10.76 10.96 6.90
CA ARG A 218 -11.63 12.13 7.20
C ARG A 218 -12.64 11.90 8.34
N ASN A 219 -13.21 10.69 8.43
CA ASN A 219 -14.11 10.27 9.51
C ASN A 219 -13.83 8.80 9.91
N LEU A 220 -12.56 8.39 9.80
CA LEU A 220 -12.17 7.01 9.99
C LEU A 220 -11.11 6.93 11.09
N TRP A 221 -11.35 6.05 12.05
CA TRP A 221 -10.33 5.53 12.96
C TRP A 221 -10.52 4.02 13.03
N ARG A 222 -9.65 3.28 12.35
CA ARG A 222 -9.75 1.82 12.25
C ARG A 222 -8.44 1.18 12.67
N PRO A 223 -8.39 0.58 13.87
CA PRO A 223 -7.30 -0.31 14.25
C PRO A 223 -7.30 -1.55 13.35
N LEU A 224 -6.12 -1.99 12.95
CA LEU A 224 -5.91 -3.18 12.14
C LEU A 224 -4.60 -3.88 12.52
N ARG A 225 -4.50 -5.15 12.15
CA ARG A 225 -3.27 -5.93 12.24
C ARG A 225 -2.66 -6.15 10.86
N LEU A 226 -1.35 -6.01 10.77
CA LEU A 226 -0.56 -6.40 9.62
C LEU A 226 -0.51 -7.92 9.55
N VAL A 227 -1.27 -8.48 8.63
CA VAL A 227 -1.16 -9.90 8.28
C VAL A 227 -0.05 -10.01 7.26
N THR A 228 1.01 -10.77 7.56
CA THR A 228 2.12 -11.00 6.62
C THR A 228 2.13 -12.46 6.23
N THR A 229 1.97 -12.75 4.93
CA THR A 229 2.01 -14.12 4.43
C THR A 229 3.43 -14.70 4.52
N ALA A 230 3.57 -16.02 4.48
CA ALA A 230 4.89 -16.66 4.49
C ALA A 230 5.81 -16.17 3.36
N LYS A 231 5.25 -15.94 2.15
CA LYS A 231 6.00 -15.38 1.02
C LYS A 231 6.43 -13.94 1.28
N GLU A 232 5.53 -13.11 1.81
CA GLU A 232 5.89 -11.73 2.19
C GLU A 232 6.96 -11.71 3.28
N GLN A 233 6.91 -12.62 4.26
CA GLN A 233 7.91 -12.71 5.33
C GLN A 233 9.29 -13.15 4.81
N GLN A 234 9.35 -14.06 3.83
CA GLN A 234 10.61 -14.42 3.17
C GLN A 234 11.25 -13.25 2.44
N ILE A 235 10.43 -12.35 1.90
CA ILE A 235 10.88 -11.15 1.17
C ILE A 235 11.27 -10.06 2.17
N LEU A 236 10.34 -9.67 3.06
CA LEU A 236 10.44 -8.48 3.90
C LEU A 236 11.11 -8.73 5.26
N GLY A 237 11.22 -9.99 5.69
CA GLY A 237 11.61 -10.34 7.04
C GLY A 237 10.46 -10.20 8.05
N PRO A 238 10.77 -10.23 9.36
CA PRO A 238 9.77 -10.12 10.42
C PRO A 238 9.13 -8.73 10.47
N VAL A 239 7.85 -8.69 10.86
CA VAL A 239 7.11 -7.44 11.09
C VAL A 239 7.80 -6.63 12.18
N ARG A 240 8.00 -5.32 11.93
CA ARG A 240 8.64 -4.40 12.87
C ARG A 240 8.21 -2.96 12.64
N ARG A 241 8.31 -2.15 13.68
CA ARG A 241 8.09 -0.69 13.61
C ARG A 241 9.37 0.11 13.32
N GLY A 242 10.55 -0.50 13.41
CA GLY A 242 11.85 0.19 13.27
C GLY A 242 12.77 -0.43 12.23
N ASP A 243 13.41 0.43 11.44
CA ASP A 243 14.46 0.17 10.44
C ASP A 243 15.48 1.32 10.43
#